data_AF-A0A925MXG0-F1
#
_entry.id   AF-A0A925MXG0-F1
#
_cell.length_a   1.000
_cell.length_b   1.000
_cell.length_c   1.000
_cell.angle_alpha   90.00
_cell.angle_beta   90.00
_cell.angle_gamma   90.00
#
_symmetry.space_group_name_H-M   'P 1'
#
loop_
_entity.id
_entity.type
_entity.pdbx_description
1 polymer ?
#
loop_
_entity_poly.entity_id
_entity_poly.type
_entity_poly.pdbx_seq_one_letter_code
_entity_poly.pdbx_strand_id
1 'polypeptide(L)' 'MAIGTVKFFNTDRGYGFITNEAGGPDAFVHISAVERAGMSSL' A
#
# COMPACT_ATOMS: atom_id res chain seq x y z
N MET A 1 -6.66 -11.52 7.94
CA MET A 1 -6.50 -10.12 7.52
C MET A 1 -5.17 -9.64 8.08
N ALA A 2 -4.16 -9.43 7.23
CA ALA A 2 -2.92 -8.79 7.66
C ALA A 2 -3.18 -7.28 7.65
N ILE A 3 -3.01 -6.63 8.80
CA ILE A 3 -3.16 -5.19 8.99
C ILE A 3 -1.75 -4.60 8.91
N GLY A 4 -1.59 -3.54 8.12
CA GLY A 4 -0.30 -2.92 7.90
C GLY A 4 -0.46 -1.47 7.47
N THR A 5 0.56 -0.68 7.72
CA THR A 5 0.56 0.76 7.46
C THR A 5 1.32 1.06 6.18
N VAL A 6 0.78 1.97 5.36
CA VAL A 6 1.47 2.45 4.15
C VAL A 6 2.75 3.17 4.58
N LYS A 7 3.90 2.58 4.27
CA LYS A 7 5.21 3.15 4.59
C LYS A 7 5.59 4.24 3.61
N PHE A 8 5.28 4.02 2.34
CA PHE A 8 5.53 4.96 1.26
C PHE A 8 4.61 4.67 0.09
N PHE A 9 4.04 5.71 -0.50
CA PHE A 9 3.27 5.60 -1.73
C PHE A 9 3.64 6.73 -2.66
N ASN A 10 3.99 6.39 -3.90
CA ASN A 10 4.28 7.34 -4.96
C ASN A 10 3.11 7.34 -5.94
N THR A 11 2.32 8.39 -5.89
CA THR A 11 1.17 8.62 -6.78
C THR A 11 1.59 8.84 -8.23
N ASP A 12 2.68 9.57 -8.48
CA ASP A 12 3.18 9.85 -9.83
C ASP A 12 3.66 8.59 -10.55
N ARG A 13 4.31 7.68 -9.82
CA ARG A 13 4.79 6.39 -10.36
C ARG A 13 3.77 5.25 -10.18
N GLY A 14 2.70 5.44 -9.42
CA GLY A 14 1.63 4.48 -9.22
C GLY A 14 1.99 3.23 -8.40
N TYR A 15 2.92 3.33 -7.45
CA TYR A 15 3.30 2.20 -6.59
C TYR A 15 3.67 2.63 -5.17
N GLY A 16 3.65 1.68 -4.24
CA GLY A 16 4.10 1.88 -2.87
C GLY A 16 4.47 0.60 -2.15
N PHE A 17 4.81 0.77 -0.88
CA PHE A 17 5.14 -0.31 0.04
C PHE A 17 4.35 -0.15 1.33
N ILE A 18 3.86 -1.28 1.84
CA ILE A 18 3.12 -1.40 3.09
C ILE A 18 3.97 -2.22 4.04
N THR A 19 4.22 -1.70 5.23
CA THR A 19 4.90 -2.46 6.28
C THR A 19 3.86 -3.20 7.10
N ASN A 20 4.10 -4.49 7.29
CA ASN A 20 3.24 -5.33 8.11
C ASN A 20 3.58 -5.10 9.59
N GLU A 21 2.59 -4.73 10.40
CA GLU A 21 2.77 -4.52 11.85
C GLU A 21 3.12 -5.82 12.58
N ALA A 22 2.83 -6.99 11.99
CA ALA A 22 3.22 -8.29 12.52
C ALA A 22 4.74 -8.57 12.37
N GLY A 23 5.54 -7.61 11.91
CA GLY A 23 6.99 -7.76 11.71
C GLY A 23 7.38 -8.57 10.47
N GLY A 24 6.46 -8.71 9.53
CA GLY A 24 6.68 -9.38 8.25
C GLY A 24 7.39 -8.52 7.20
N PRO A 25 7.77 -9.11 6.05
CA PRO A 25 8.39 -8.36 4.95
C PRO A 25 7.45 -7.28 4.40
N ASP A 26 8.06 -6.20 3.87
CA ASP A 26 7.34 -5.10 3.23
C ASP A 26 6.55 -5.63 2.01
N ALA A 27 5.26 -5.34 1.96
CA ALA A 27 4.38 -5.74 0.88
C ALA A 27 4.33 -4.66 -0.20
N PHE A 28 4.64 -5.03 -1.45
CA PHE A 28 4.50 -4.13 -2.58
C PHE A 28 3.03 -3.93 -2.95
N VAL A 29 2.63 -2.68 -3.17
CA VAL A 29 1.28 -2.33 -3.60
C VAL A 29 1.31 -1.51 -4.88
N HIS A 30 0.46 -1.87 -5.84
CA HIS A 30 0.26 -1.11 -7.08
C HIS A 30 -0.96 -0.21 -6.96
N ILE A 31 -0.95 0.96 -7.63
CA ILE A 31 -2.06 1.93 -7.60
C ILE A 31 -3.40 1.28 -7.98
N SER A 32 -3.40 0.34 -8.92
CA SER A 32 -4.62 -0.38 -9.32
C SER A 32 -5.27 -1.18 -8.18
N ALA A 33 -4.48 -1.64 -7.20
CA ALA A 33 -5.00 -2.31 -6.01
C ALA A 33 -5.60 -1.30 -5.01
N VAL A 34 -4.99 -0.11 -4.90
CA VAL A 34 -5.46 1.00 -4.05
C VAL A 34 -6.75 1.60 -4.61
N GLU A 35 -6.81 1.82 -5.94
CA GLU A 35 -7.99 2.27 -6.66
C GLU A 35 -9.14 1.27 -6.52
N ARG A 36 -8.86 -0.03 -6.64
CA ARG A 36 -9.85 -1.10 -6.41
C ARG A 36 -10.35 -1.16 -4.96
N ALA A 37 -9.51 -0.76 -4.01
CA ALA A 37 -9.90 -0.65 -2.61
C ALA A 37 -10.75 0.61 -2.33
N GLY A 38 -11.04 1.44 -3.34
CA GLY A 38 -11.85 2.64 -3.20
C GLY A 38 -11.13 3.83 -2.56
N MET A 39 -9.80 3.74 -2.40
CA MET A 39 -8.99 4.85 -1.90
C MET A 39 -8.58 5.75 -3.08
N SER A 40 -9.54 6.52 -3.60
CA SER A 40 -9.34 7.42 -4.74
C SER A 40 -8.62 8.73 -4.38
N SER A 41 -8.40 9.00 -3.09
CA SER A 41 -7.64 10.14 -2.59
C SER A 41 -7.11 9.79 -1.21
N LEU A 42 -5.78 9.79 -1.05
CA LEU A 42 -5.12 9.76 0.26
C LEU A 42 -4.72 11.19 0.63
#